data_AF-A0A357KYI9-F1
#
_entry.id   AF-A0A357KYI9-F1
#
_cell.length_a   1.000
_cell.length_b   1.000
_cell.length_c   1.000
_cell.angle_alpha   90.00
_cell.angle_beta   90.00
_cell.angle_gamma   90.00
#
_symmetry.space_group_name_H-M   'P 1'
#
loop_
_entity.id
_entity.type
_entity.pdbx_description
1 polymer ?
#
loop_
_entity_poly.entity_id
_entity_poly.type
_entity_poly.pdbx_seq_one_letter_code
_entity_poly.pdbx_strand_id
1 'polypeptide(L)' 'MRLKDADKQTLVDLYKASRRTVDDLPYTDEFEVLCTAFIARSGLTMTRHSVWRALASQRKARRLIRKQR' A
#
# COMPACT_ATOMS: atom_id res chain seq x y z
N MET A 1 -11.11 -0.05 10.31
CA MET A 1 -10.31 -1.26 10.05
C MET A 1 -8.89 -1.03 10.56
N ARG A 2 -8.43 -1.80 11.54
CA ARG A 2 -7.10 -1.62 12.16
C ARG A 2 -6.16 -2.64 11.51
N LEU A 3 -5.40 -2.22 10.50
CA LEU A 3 -4.33 -3.07 9.95
C LEU A 3 -3.33 -3.38 11.07
N LYS A 4 -2.86 -4.62 11.16
CA LYS A 4 -1.78 -4.98 12.10
C LYS A 4 -0.49 -4.33 11.62
N ASP A 5 0.45 -4.12 12.53
CA ASP A 5 1.74 -3.51 12.14
C ASP A 5 2.52 -4.38 11.14
N ALA A 6 2.37 -5.71 11.18
CA ALA A 6 2.91 -6.62 10.17
C ALA A 6 2.33 -6.37 8.76
N ASP A 7 1.01 -6.13 8.65
CA ASP A 7 0.37 -5.83 7.38
C ASP A 7 0.84 -4.47 6.85
N LYS A 8 0.95 -3.47 7.74
CA LYS A 8 1.48 -2.15 7.37
C LYS A 8 2.90 -2.25 6.84
N GLN A 9 3.76 -3.03 7.49
CA GLN A 9 5.14 -3.24 7.06
C GLN A 9 5.19 -3.90 5.68
N THR A 10 4.36 -4.92 5.46
CA THR A 10 4.24 -5.61 4.16
C THR A 10 3.78 -4.65 3.06
N LEU A 11 2.79 -3.80 3.35
CA LEU A 11 2.29 -2.79 2.41
C LEU A 11 3.38 -1.77 2.04
N VAL A 12 4.17 -1.32 3.02
CA VAL A 12 5.30 -0.40 2.80
C VAL A 12 6.40 -1.06 1.97
N ASP A 13 6.70 -2.33 2.24
CA ASP A 13 7.72 -3.10 1.51
C ASP A 13 7.33 -3.30 0.03
N LEU A 14 6.09 -3.74 -0.22
CA LEU A 14 5.55 -3.84 -1.58
C LEU A 14 5.53 -2.48 -2.29
N TYR A 15 5.20 -1.41 -1.58
CA TYR A 15 5.22 -0.06 -2.12
C TYR A 15 6.64 0.42 -2.48
N LYS A 16 7.67 0.06 -1.70
CA LYS A 16 9.07 0.41 -2.03
C LYS A 16 9.53 -0.20 -3.36
N ALA A 17 8.96 -1.33 -3.75
CA ALA A 17 9.23 -1.94 -5.04
C ALA A 17 8.58 -1.19 -6.21
N SER A 18 7.46 -0.48 -5.97
CA SER A 18 6.85 0.40 -6.96
C SER A 18 7.64 1.70 -7.08
N ARG A 19 7.88 2.14 -8.32
CA ARG A 19 8.58 3.39 -8.58
C ARG A 19 7.65 4.61 -8.50
N ARG A 20 6.34 4.41 -8.40
CA ARG A 20 5.31 5.47 -8.43
C ARG A 20 4.99 6.02 -7.05
N THR A 21 4.50 7.25 -7.03
CA THR A 21 3.98 7.93 -5.83
C THR A 21 2.58 7.44 -5.49
N VAL A 22 2.23 7.34 -4.20
CA VAL A 22 0.86 6.96 -3.74
C VAL A 22 -0.26 7.70 -4.48
N ASP A 23 -0.01 8.96 -4.84
CA ASP A 23 -0.97 9.82 -5.55
C ASP A 23 -1.18 9.40 -7.03
N ASP A 24 -0.18 8.74 -7.64
CA ASP A 24 -0.16 8.26 -9.04
C ASP A 24 -0.40 6.74 -9.18
N LEU A 25 -0.50 6.02 -8.05
CA LEU A 25 -0.82 4.59 -8.07
C LEU A 25 -2.28 4.26 -8.44
N PRO A 26 -3.33 5.06 -8.13
CA PRO A 26 -4.70 4.66 -8.42
C PRO A 26 -4.89 4.29 -9.88
N TYR A 27 -5.56 3.17 -10.14
CA TYR A 27 -5.89 2.70 -11.50
C TYR A 27 -4.68 2.35 -12.38
N THR A 28 -3.55 1.97 -11.79
CA THR A 28 -2.39 1.44 -12.52
C THR A 28 -2.23 -0.06 -12.32
N ASP A 29 -1.62 -0.75 -13.29
CA ASP A 29 -1.28 -2.18 -13.18
C ASP A 29 -0.39 -2.46 -11.96
N GLU A 30 0.56 -1.57 -11.65
CA GLU A 30 1.41 -1.71 -10.45
C GLU A 30 0.58 -1.74 -9.17
N PHE A 31 -0.49 -0.95 -9.10
CA PHE A 31 -1.38 -0.92 -7.94
C PHE A 31 -2.28 -2.15 -7.85
N GLU A 32 -2.76 -2.69 -8.98
CA GLU A 32 -3.50 -3.95 -8.97
C GLU A 32 -2.61 -5.11 -8.53
N VAL A 33 -1.36 -5.17 -9.03
CA VAL A 33 -0.37 -6.17 -8.61
C VAL A 33 -0.05 -6.03 -7.12
N LEU A 34 0.15 -4.80 -6.63
CA LEU A 34 0.38 -4.53 -5.20
C LEU A 34 -0.81 -4.95 -4.34
N CYS A 35 -2.03 -4.61 -4.76
CA CYS A 35 -3.24 -5.01 -4.06
C CYS A 35 -3.36 -6.53 -3.99
N THR A 36 -3.14 -7.22 -5.11
CA THR A 36 -3.25 -8.67 -5.20
C THR A 36 -2.19 -9.36 -4.34
N ALA A 37 -0.93 -8.92 -4.42
CA ALA A 37 0.15 -9.43 -3.59
C ALA A 37 -0.09 -9.17 -2.09
N PHE A 38 -0.62 -8.00 -1.76
CA PHE A 38 -0.96 -7.65 -0.38
C PHE A 38 -2.11 -8.50 0.17
N ILE A 39 -3.18 -8.68 -0.61
CA ILE A 39 -4.33 -9.54 -0.25
C ILE A 39 -3.86 -10.99 -0.06
N ALA A 40 -3.02 -11.49 -0.97
CA ALA A 40 -2.47 -12.84 -0.88
C ALA A 40 -1.59 -13.05 0.37
N ARG A 41 -0.77 -12.06 0.75
CA ARG A 41 0.11 -12.15 1.93
C ARG A 41 -0.62 -11.92 3.25
N SER A 42 -1.52 -10.94 3.30
CA SER A 42 -2.25 -10.56 4.51
C SER A 42 -3.44 -11.49 4.77
N GLY A 43 -3.92 -12.20 3.75
CA GLY A 43 -5.12 -13.04 3.81
C GLY A 43 -6.40 -12.22 4.00
N LEU A 44 -6.33 -10.90 3.86
CA LEU A 44 -7.44 -9.98 4.02
C LEU A 44 -8.13 -9.73 2.68
N THR A 45 -9.45 -9.94 2.63
CA THR A 45 -10.27 -9.54 1.50
C THR A 45 -10.48 -8.02 1.55
N MET A 46 -9.54 -7.26 0.98
CA MET A 46 -9.63 -5.80 0.90
C MET A 46 -9.95 -5.35 -0.52
N THR A 47 -10.84 -4.37 -0.65
CA THR A 47 -11.05 -3.68 -1.92
C THR A 47 -9.86 -2.78 -2.23
N ARG A 48 -9.59 -2.56 -3.52
CA ARG A 48 -8.60 -1.56 -4.00
C ARG A 48 -8.68 -0.24 -3.24
N HIS A 49 -9.90 0.25 -3.04
CA HIS A 49 -10.14 1.49 -2.32
C HIS A 49 -9.70 1.43 -0.85
N SER A 50 -9.92 0.30 -0.18
CA SER A 50 -9.46 0.08 1.21
C SER A 50 -7.94 0.03 1.31
N VAL A 51 -7.26 -0.60 0.35
CA VAL A 51 -5.79 -0.64 0.26
C VAL A 51 -5.24 0.77 0.02
N TRP A 52 -5.84 1.53 -0.90
CA TRP A 52 -5.46 2.93 -1.14
C TRP A 52 -5.64 3.79 0.11
N ARG A 53 -6.76 3.66 0.81
CA ARG A 53 -6.98 4.37 2.09
C ARG A 53 -5.95 3.99 3.15
N ALA A 54 -5.55 2.71 3.21
CA ALA A 54 -4.50 2.27 4.13
C ALA A 54 -3.15 2.92 3.78
N LEU A 55 -2.76 2.92 2.50
CA LEU A 55 -1.58 3.61 1.98
C LEU A 55 -1.60 5.12 2.30
N ALA A 56 -2.70 5.81 1.98
CA ALA A 56 -2.88 7.23 2.27
C ALA A 56 -2.79 7.53 3.78
N SER A 57 -3.34 6.64 4.62
CA SER A 57 -3.22 6.73 6.08
C SER A 57 -1.78 6.55 6.56
N GLN A 58 -1.03 5.57 6.00
CA GLN A 58 0.39 5.38 6.32
C GLN A 58 1.26 6.58 5.89
N ARG A 59 0.91 7.24 4.78
CA ARG A 59 1.59 8.47 4.31
C ARG A 59 1.36 9.60 5.30
N LYS A 60 0.11 9.79 5.72
CA LYS A 60 -0.25 10.80 6.74
C LYS A 60 0.44 10.51 8.08
N ALA A 61 0.63 9.23 8.42
CA ALA A 61 1.37 8.80 9.60
C ALA A 61 2.91 8.90 9.47
N ARG A 62 3.45 9.44 8.35
CA ARG A 62 4.90 9.51 8.03
C ARG A 62 5.64 8.17 8.10
N ARG A 63 4.93 7.04 8.09
CA ARG A 63 5.52 5.69 8.10
C ARG A 63 5.94 5.20 6.71
N LEU A 64 5.39 5.82 5.66
CA LEU A 64 5.90 5.65 4.31
C LEU A 64 7.13 6.55 4.14
N ILE A 65 8.27 5.94 3.79
CA ILE A 65 9.48 6.68 3.43
C ILE A 65 9.10 7.66 2.34
N ARG A 66 9.27 8.95 2.62
CA ARG A 66 9.10 10.01 1.62
C ARG A 66 10.18 9.74 0.58
N LYS A 67 9.81 9.28 -0.61
CA LYS A 67 10.75 9.08 -1.70
C LYS A 67 11.36 10.45 -2.00
N GLN A 68 12.56 10.69 -1.48
CA GLN A 68 13.31 11.90 -1.74
C GLN A 68 13.79 11.78 -3.18
N ARG A 69 13.34 12.74 -3.99
CA ARG A 69 13.66 12.87 -5.42
C ARG A 69 15.15 13.09 -5.60
#